data_AF-A0A4S2GXD8-F1
#
_entry.id   AF-A0A4S2GXD8-F1
#
_cell.length_a   1.000
_cell.length_b   1.000
_cell.length_c   1.000
_cell.angle_alpha   90.00
_cell.angle_beta   90.00
_cell.angle_gamma   90.00
#
_symmetry.space_group_name_H-M   'P 1'
#
loop_
_entity.id
_entity.type
_entity.pdbx_description
1 polymer ?
#
loop_
_entity_poly.entity_id
_entity_poly.type
_entity_poly.pdbx_seq_one_letter_code
_entity_poly.pdbx_strand_id
1 'polypeptide(L)'
;RYLDERAETLDEALAMIERWTKAGEAKSVGLLGNAAEIFPELVRRGVAPDIVTDQTSAHDPVNGYLPKGWSIAEWRETRESDPKAVEKAARASVKEHVAAM
;
A
#
# COMPACT_ATOMS: atom_id res chain seq x y z
N ARG A 1 -4.53 10.70 18.98
CA ARG A 1 -4.78 10.73 17.51
C ARG A 1 -3.60 10.02 16.85
N TYR A 2 -3.83 9.06 15.96
CA TYR A 2 -2.77 8.21 15.37
C TYR A 2 -2.29 8.67 13.98
N LEU A 3 -3.07 9.49 13.28
CA LEU A 3 -2.78 9.99 11.95
C LEU A 3 -3.07 11.49 11.88
N ASP A 4 -2.17 12.27 11.27
CA ASP A 4 -2.32 13.71 11.07
C ASP A 4 -3.18 14.01 9.85
N GLU A 5 -2.73 13.65 8.65
CA GLU A 5 -3.44 13.95 7.40
C GLU A 5 -3.66 12.70 6.52
N ARG A 6 -4.59 12.82 5.57
CA ARG A 6 -4.93 11.81 4.59
C ARG A 6 -4.77 12.37 3.19
N ALA A 7 -4.34 11.54 2.26
CA ALA A 7 -4.25 11.86 0.85
C ALA A 7 -4.98 10.78 0.03
N GLU A 8 -5.62 11.21 -1.06
CA GLU A 8 -6.29 10.30 -2.00
C GLU A 8 -5.43 9.99 -3.22
N THR A 9 -4.34 10.72 -3.41
CA THR A 9 -3.40 10.52 -4.52
C THR A 9 -1.95 10.50 -4.04
N LEU A 10 -1.11 9.76 -4.76
CA LEU A 10 0.32 9.70 -4.46
C LEU A 10 0.98 11.09 -4.58
N ASP A 11 0.57 11.90 -5.55
CA ASP A 11 1.12 13.25 -5.74
C ASP A 11 0.82 14.17 -4.55
N GLU A 12 -0.41 14.12 -4.04
CA GLU A 12 -0.81 14.85 -2.83
C GLU A 12 0.02 14.40 -1.62
N ALA A 13 0.17 13.08 -1.43
CA ALA A 13 0.94 12.53 -0.32
C ALA A 13 2.40 12.98 -0.37
N LEU A 14 3.04 12.93 -1.56
CA LEU A 14 4.42 13.35 -1.75
C LEU A 14 4.60 14.86 -1.54
N ALA A 15 3.65 15.68 -1.99
CA ALA A 15 3.69 17.13 -1.76
C ALA A 15 3.59 17.49 -0.27
N MET A 16 2.75 16.77 0.49
CA MET A 16 2.66 16.92 1.95
C MET A 16 3.97 16.54 2.64
N ILE A 17 4.55 15.39 2.28
CA ILE A 17 5.83 14.90 2.81
C ILE A 17 6.94 15.90 2.54
N GLU A 18 7.09 16.37 1.30
CA GLU A 18 8.12 17.34 0.91
C GLU A 18 8.02 18.64 1.70
N ARG A 19 6.80 19.16 1.88
CA ARG A 19 6.56 20.39 2.65
C ARG A 19 7.04 20.24 4.10
N TRP A 20 6.69 19.15 4.77
CA TRP A 20 7.00 18.98 6.19
C TRP A 20 8.43 18.57 6.46
N THR A 21 9.04 17.76 5.59
CA THR A 21 10.48 17.45 5.69
C THR A 21 11.32 18.71 5.53
N LYS A 22 10.97 19.60 4.59
CA LYS A 22 11.62 20.93 4.45
C LYS A 22 11.43 21.82 5.68
N ALA A 23 10.29 21.74 6.35
CA ALA A 23 9.99 22.51 7.55
C ALA A 23 10.57 21.90 8.85
N GLY A 24 11.09 20.67 8.80
CA GLY A 24 11.53 19.94 9.99
C GLY A 24 10.38 19.49 10.90
N GLU A 25 9.17 19.33 10.35
CA GLU A 25 7.98 18.94 11.09
C GLU A 25 7.76 17.42 11.05
N ALA A 26 7.58 16.80 12.22
CA ALA A 26 7.24 15.38 12.34
C ALA A 26 5.72 15.17 12.20
N LYS A 27 5.28 14.72 11.03
CA LYS A 27 3.87 14.52 10.66
C LYS A 27 3.66 13.22 9.90
N SER A 28 2.45 12.68 10.00
CA SER A 28 2.04 11.43 9.35
C SER A 28 1.04 11.67 8.20
N VAL A 29 1.26 11.02 7.06
CA VAL A 29 0.34 11.02 5.91
C VAL A 29 -0.18 9.61 5.65
N GLY A 30 -1.50 9.45 5.61
CA GLY A 30 -2.15 8.20 5.21
C GLY A 30 -2.61 8.30 3.76
N LEU A 31 -1.99 7.54 2.86
CA LEU A 31 -2.39 7.46 1.46
C LEU A 31 -3.39 6.32 1.25
N LEU A 32 -4.55 6.62 0.66
CA LEU A 32 -5.49 5.60 0.21
C LEU A 32 -4.97 4.93 -1.08
N GLY A 33 -4.70 3.62 -1.03
CA GLY A 33 -4.24 2.85 -2.18
C GLY A 33 -3.83 1.42 -1.84
N ASN A 34 -3.36 0.65 -2.83
CA ASN A 34 -2.82 -0.68 -2.63
C ASN A 34 -1.28 -0.64 -2.58
N ALA A 35 -0.66 -1.20 -1.54
CA ALA A 35 0.79 -1.22 -1.38
C ALA A 35 1.52 -1.89 -2.57
N ALA A 36 0.95 -2.95 -3.16
CA ALA A 36 1.50 -3.61 -4.35
C ALA A 36 1.42 -2.78 -5.64
N GLU A 37 0.73 -1.64 -5.61
CA GLU A 37 0.69 -0.64 -6.69
C GLU A 37 1.58 0.55 -6.36
N ILE A 38 1.48 1.05 -5.12
CA ILE A 38 2.19 2.26 -4.67
C ILE A 38 3.70 2.04 -4.55
N PHE A 39 4.18 0.95 -3.96
CA PHE A 39 5.63 0.74 -3.81
C PHE A 39 6.37 0.63 -5.15
N PRO A 40 5.92 -0.20 -6.12
CA PRO A 40 6.53 -0.21 -7.45
C PRO A 40 6.48 1.16 -8.14
N GLU A 41 5.42 1.94 -7.92
CA GLU A 41 5.30 3.28 -8.49
C GLU A 41 6.30 4.27 -7.87
N LEU A 42 6.55 4.20 -6.57
CA LEU A 42 7.59 4.98 -5.90
C LEU A 42 8.97 4.67 -6.46
N VAL A 43 9.30 3.38 -6.63
CA VAL A 43 10.55 2.93 -7.26
C VAL A 43 10.67 3.47 -8.67
N ARG A 44 9.61 3.35 -9.49
CA ARG A 44 9.58 3.86 -10.87
C ARG A 44 9.83 5.36 -10.94
N ARG A 45 9.34 6.12 -9.97
CA ARG A 45 9.54 7.59 -9.86
C ARG A 45 10.88 7.99 -9.26
N GLY A 46 11.68 7.03 -8.77
CA GLY A 46 12.94 7.32 -8.09
C GLY A 46 12.75 8.02 -6.73
N VAL A 47 11.58 7.87 -6.11
CA VAL A 47 11.37 8.36 -4.74
C VAL A 47 12.09 7.42 -3.80
N ALA A 48 12.99 7.95 -2.97
CA ALA A 48 13.82 7.20 -2.03
C ALA A 48 13.49 7.59 -0.58
N PRO A 49 12.58 6.88 0.10
CA PRO A 49 12.35 7.05 1.53
C PRO A 49 13.61 6.72 2.34
N ASP A 50 13.79 7.37 3.49
CA ASP A 50 14.92 7.07 4.38
C ASP A 50 14.83 5.68 5.01
N ILE A 51 13.60 5.20 5.26
CA ILE A 51 13.31 3.89 5.86
C ILE A 51 12.06 3.31 5.19
N VAL A 52 12.09 2.00 4.91
CA VAL A 52 10.95 1.25 4.36
C VAL A 52 10.66 0.05 5.26
N THR A 53 9.38 -0.21 5.49
CA THR A 53 8.87 -1.40 6.19
C THR A 53 7.45 -1.70 5.71
N ASP A 54 6.91 -2.84 6.10
CA ASP A 54 5.53 -3.23 5.85
C ASP A 54 4.87 -3.79 7.11
N GLN A 55 3.57 -3.50 7.27
CA GLN A 55 2.73 -4.07 8.32
C GLN A 55 1.35 -4.47 7.79
N THR A 56 1.24 -4.75 6.49
CA THR A 56 0.04 -5.40 5.95
C THR A 56 -0.19 -6.76 6.62
N SER A 57 -1.41 -7.28 6.56
CA SER A 57 -1.72 -8.61 7.08
C SER A 57 -1.33 -9.72 6.11
N ALA A 58 -0.10 -9.67 5.56
CA ALA A 58 0.44 -10.66 4.62
C ALA A 58 0.55 -12.08 5.21
N HIS A 59 0.46 -12.21 6.55
CA HIS A 59 0.41 -13.50 7.24
C HIS A 59 -0.88 -14.30 6.95
N ASP A 60 -1.96 -13.63 6.56
CA ASP A 60 -3.23 -14.23 6.12
C ASP A 60 -3.55 -13.75 4.69
N PRO A 61 -3.04 -14.42 3.65
CA PRO A 61 -3.21 -13.98 2.27
C PRO A 61 -4.67 -13.96 1.79
N VAL A 62 -5.55 -14.77 2.38
CA VAL A 62 -6.95 -14.82 1.97
C VAL A 62 -7.70 -13.64 2.55
N ASN A 63 -7.53 -13.34 3.85
CA ASN A 63 -8.36 -12.36 4.54
C ASN A 63 -7.68 -11.02 4.84
N GLY A 64 -6.35 -10.96 4.75
CA GLY A 64 -5.54 -9.84 5.23
C GLY A 64 -4.84 -9.01 4.15
N TYR A 65 -4.73 -9.51 2.92
CA TYR A 65 -4.01 -8.82 1.84
C TYR A 65 -4.88 -8.69 0.59
N LEU A 66 -5.26 -7.46 0.24
CA LEU A 66 -6.04 -7.17 -0.98
C LEU A 66 -5.16 -7.36 -2.22
N PRO A 67 -5.52 -8.25 -3.16
CA PRO A 67 -4.77 -8.39 -4.41
C PRO A 67 -4.72 -7.09 -5.21
N LYS A 68 -3.60 -6.87 -5.91
CA LYS A 68 -3.40 -5.74 -6.82
C LYS A 68 -4.48 -5.69 -7.90
N GLY A 69 -4.97 -4.49 -8.21
CA GLY A 69 -6.04 -4.28 -9.20
C GLY A 69 -7.44 -4.71 -8.77
N TRP A 70 -7.61 -5.30 -7.58
CA TRP A 70 -8.92 -5.76 -7.11
C TRP A 70 -9.62 -4.68 -6.29
N SER A 71 -10.95 -4.65 -6.41
CA SER A 71 -11.78 -3.85 -5.51
C SER A 71 -12.03 -4.56 -4.17
N ILE A 72 -12.36 -3.80 -3.12
CA ILE A 72 -12.77 -4.38 -1.82
C ILE A 72 -14.02 -5.27 -1.97
N ALA A 73 -14.94 -4.91 -2.86
CA ALA A 73 -16.17 -5.66 -3.10
C ALA A 73 -15.86 -7.03 -3.74
N GLU A 74 -15.10 -7.02 -4.84
CA GLU A 74 -14.62 -8.23 -5.52
C GLU A 74 -13.84 -9.14 -4.57
N TRP A 75 -12.97 -8.56 -3.73
CA TRP A 75 -12.22 -9.34 -2.75
C TRP A 75 -13.11 -9.94 -1.67
N ARG A 76 -14.15 -9.24 -1.21
CA ARG A 76 -15.14 -9.81 -0.25
C ARG A 76 -15.88 -10.99 -0.86
N GLU A 77 -16.40 -10.83 -2.07
CA GLU A 77 -17.15 -11.88 -2.76
C GLU A 77 -16.28 -13.11 -3.06
N THR A 78 -15.09 -12.89 -3.63
CA THR A 78 -14.23 -13.99 -4.06
C THR A 78 -13.61 -14.75 -2.88
N ARG A 79 -13.45 -14.13 -1.71
CA ARG A 79 -13.02 -14.83 -0.50
C ARG A 79 -14.00 -15.93 -0.08
N GLU A 80 -15.29 -15.71 -0.30
CA GLU A 80 -16.33 -16.69 0.03
C GLU A 80 -16.48 -17.74 -1.07
N SER A 81 -16.42 -17.32 -2.34
CA SER A 81 -16.69 -18.21 -3.48
C SER A 81 -15.47 -19.01 -3.97
N ASP A 82 -14.27 -18.43 -3.94
CA ASP A 82 -13.01 -19.09 -4.34
C ASP A 82 -11.80 -18.54 -3.54
N PRO A 83 -11.64 -18.94 -2.27
CA PRO A 83 -10.53 -18.50 -1.43
C PRO A 83 -9.14 -18.90 -1.97
N LYS A 84 -9.04 -19.95 -2.80
CA LYS A 84 -7.76 -20.36 -3.41
C LYS A 84 -7.33 -19.39 -4.51
N ALA A 85 -8.28 -18.86 -5.29
CA ALA A 85 -8.00 -17.79 -6.24
C ALA A 85 -7.49 -16.53 -5.52
N VAL A 86 -8.12 -16.16 -4.40
CA VAL A 86 -7.67 -15.02 -3.58
C VAL A 86 -6.25 -15.24 -3.06
N GLU A 87 -5.97 -16.40 -2.45
CA GLU A 87 -4.62 -16.71 -1.95
C GLU A 87 -3.56 -16.58 -3.05
N LYS A 88 -3.82 -17.14 -4.23
CA LYS A 88 -2.90 -17.07 -5.38
C LYS A 88 -2.65 -15.63 -5.81
N ALA A 89 -3.71 -14.83 -5.94
CA ALA A 89 -3.62 -13.43 -6.37
C ALA A 89 -2.93 -12.54 -5.31
N ALA A 90 -3.24 -12.75 -4.03
CA ALA A 90 -2.62 -12.04 -2.92
C ALA A 90 -1.12 -12.34 -2.84
N ARG A 91 -0.71 -13.62 -2.92
CA ARG A 91 0.72 -14.00 -2.93
C ARG A 91 1.49 -13.42 -4.11
N ALA A 92 0.88 -13.35 -5.30
CA ALA A 92 1.48 -12.69 -6.44
C ALA A 92 1.69 -11.18 -6.18
N SER A 93 0.71 -10.53 -5.56
CA SER A 93 0.77 -9.10 -5.20
C SER A 93 1.84 -8.82 -4.13
N VAL A 94 1.91 -9.67 -3.09
CA VAL A 94 2.96 -9.59 -2.05
C VAL A 94 4.35 -9.75 -2.67
N LYS A 95 4.53 -10.64 -3.65
CA LYS A 95 5.81 -10.81 -4.35
C LYS A 95 6.24 -9.52 -5.05
N GLU A 96 5.34 -8.86 -5.78
CA GLU A 96 5.63 -7.59 -6.44
C GLU A 96 5.91 -6.46 -5.44
N HIS A 97 5.14 -6.41 -4.36
CA HIS A 97 5.36 -5.47 -3.26
C HIS A 97 6.76 -5.65 -2.65
N VAL A 98 7.15 -6.87 -2.26
CA VAL A 98 8.47 -7.15 -1.67
C VAL A 98 9.60 -6.87 -2.66
N ALA A 99 9.39 -7.06 -3.96
CA ALA A 99 10.40 -6.72 -4.97
C ALA A 99 10.65 -5.20 -5.10
N ALA A 100 9.73 -4.37 -4.62
CA ALA A 100 9.86 -2.91 -4.61
C ALA A 100 10.38 -2.36 -3.27
N MET A 101 10.46 -3.19 -2.23
CA MET A 101 11.09 -2.86 -0.94
C MET A 101 12.61 -2.97 -1.05
#